data_AF-Q9ALH7-F1
#
_entry.id   AF-Q9ALH7-F1
#
_cell.length_a   1.000
_cell.length_b   1.000
_cell.length_c   1.000
_cell.angle_alpha   90.00
_cell.angle_beta   90.00
_cell.angle_gamma   90.00
#
_symmetry.space_group_name_H-M   'P 1'
#
loop_
_entity.id
_entity.type
_entity.pdbx_description
1 polymer ?
#
loop_
_entity_poly.entity_id
_entity_poly.type
_entity_poly.pdbx_seq_one_letter_code
_entity_poly.pdbx_strand_id
1 'polypeptide(L)'
;VIGRYSDLPEEFPAVAEFHTFRVNQPSGWFYTADSLRKLCDVWDKHGSGLTNMHGATGDIILLGAPTSALQPCFDDLAEIGFDLGGSGSDMRTPSCCVGPGRCEYACIDTLDLLYSITME
;
A
#
# COMPACT_ATOMS: atom_id res chain seq x y z
N VAL A 1 -7.44 2.01 -5.27
CA VAL A 1 -6.93 3.38 -5.58
C VAL A 1 -7.99 4.41 -5.21
N ILE A 2 -7.61 5.54 -4.62
CA ILE A 2 -8.52 6.65 -4.30
C ILE A 2 -8.21 7.84 -5.20
N GLY A 3 -9.14 8.19 -6.09
CA GLY A 3 -9.04 9.37 -6.94
C GLY A 3 -9.11 10.67 -6.15
N ARG A 4 -8.24 11.62 -6.49
CA ARG A 4 -8.20 12.97 -5.93
C ARG A 4 -7.68 13.94 -6.98
N TYR A 5 -8.31 15.10 -7.07
CA TYR A 5 -7.98 16.17 -7.98
C TYR A 5 -7.83 17.48 -7.20
N SER A 6 -6.93 18.36 -7.64
CA SER A 6 -6.80 19.71 -7.08
C SER A 6 -7.92 20.60 -7.61
N ASP A 7 -8.51 21.44 -6.74
CA ASP A 7 -9.47 22.47 -7.13
C ASP A 7 -8.78 23.68 -7.83
N LEU A 8 -7.44 23.72 -7.80
CA LEU A 8 -6.61 24.75 -8.44
C LEU A 8 -5.60 24.11 -9.41
N PRO A 9 -6.04 23.44 -10.49
CA PRO A 9 -5.16 22.69 -11.38
C PRO A 9 -4.27 23.59 -12.24
N GLU A 10 -4.69 24.82 -12.53
CA GLU A 10 -3.87 25.78 -13.29
C GLU A 10 -2.73 26.37 -12.45
N GLU A 11 -2.96 26.63 -11.16
CA GLU A 11 -1.94 27.13 -10.23
C GLU A 11 -0.97 26.02 -9.79
N PHE A 12 -1.47 24.80 -9.62
CA PHE A 12 -0.70 23.65 -9.16
C PHE A 12 -0.82 22.45 -10.12
N PRO A 13 -0.30 22.55 -11.36
CA PRO A 13 -0.51 21.54 -12.40
C PRO A 13 0.11 20.17 -12.06
N ALA A 14 1.18 20.14 -11.26
CA ALA A 14 1.84 18.90 -10.84
C ALA A 14 0.99 18.02 -9.90
N VAL A 15 -0.08 18.59 -9.30
CA VAL A 15 -1.02 17.87 -8.42
C VAL A 15 -2.45 18.02 -8.90
N ALA A 16 -2.66 18.38 -10.17
CA ALA A 16 -3.99 18.41 -10.79
C ALA A 16 -4.68 17.05 -10.62
N GLU A 17 -3.92 15.96 -10.80
CA GLU A 17 -4.29 14.59 -10.43
C GLU A 17 -3.31 14.09 -9.36
N PHE A 18 -3.83 13.66 -8.21
CA PHE A 18 -2.99 13.26 -7.08
C PHE A 18 -3.55 12.03 -6.37
N HIS A 19 -3.65 10.94 -7.11
CA HIS A 19 -4.34 9.72 -6.68
C HIS A 19 -3.52 8.91 -5.69
N THR A 20 -4.21 8.24 -4.76
CA THR A 20 -3.59 7.43 -3.71
C THR A 20 -3.70 5.94 -4.04
N PHE A 21 -2.58 5.23 -4.04
CA PHE A 21 -2.60 3.76 -4.02
C PHE A 21 -2.62 3.27 -2.58
N ARG A 22 -3.42 2.24 -2.36
CA ARG A 22 -3.35 1.39 -1.17
C ARG A 22 -2.69 0.11 -1.63
N VAL A 23 -1.56 -0.23 -1.03
CA VAL A 23 -0.77 -1.41 -1.37
C VAL A 23 -0.77 -2.32 -0.14
N ASN A 24 -1.14 -3.59 -0.33
CA ASN A 24 -1.30 -4.55 0.74
C ASN A 24 0.05 -4.81 1.44
N GLN A 25 0.07 -4.75 2.77
CA GLN A 25 1.25 -4.96 3.58
C GLN A 25 1.44 -6.45 3.96
N PRO A 26 2.67 -6.91 4.22
CA PRO A 26 2.89 -8.19 4.88
C PRO A 26 2.33 -8.17 6.31
N SER A 27 1.86 -9.34 6.78
CA SER A 27 1.37 -9.52 8.15
C SER A 27 2.36 -8.99 9.21
N GLY A 28 1.86 -8.21 10.15
CA GLY A 28 2.67 -7.61 11.22
C GLY A 28 3.70 -6.56 10.74
N TRP A 29 3.61 -6.09 9.50
CA TRP A 29 4.49 -5.05 8.92
C TRP A 29 5.98 -5.40 8.97
N PHE A 30 6.31 -6.69 8.81
CA PHE A 30 7.70 -7.13 8.70
C PHE A 30 8.22 -6.92 7.28
N TYR A 31 9.32 -6.17 7.15
CA TYR A 31 9.96 -5.90 5.86
C TYR A 31 11.45 -6.24 5.89
N THR A 32 11.99 -6.54 4.72
CA THR A 32 13.43 -6.46 4.48
C THR A 32 13.76 -5.10 3.89
N ALA A 33 15.00 -4.64 4.05
CA ALA A 33 15.43 -3.40 3.39
C ALA A 33 15.39 -3.52 1.86
N ASP A 34 15.54 -4.73 1.31
CA ASP A 34 15.42 -4.99 -0.13
C ASP A 34 13.99 -4.79 -0.64
N SER A 35 12.98 -5.32 0.06
CA SER A 35 11.59 -5.17 -0.34
C SER A 35 11.11 -3.72 -0.29
N LEU A 36 11.54 -2.94 0.72
CA LEU A 36 11.23 -1.51 0.80
C LEU A 36 11.93 -0.70 -0.30
N ARG A 37 13.19 -1.02 -0.64
CA ARG A 37 13.90 -0.31 -1.73
C ARG A 37 13.23 -0.55 -3.08
N LYS A 38 12.86 -1.79 -3.39
CA LYS A 38 12.11 -2.11 -4.61
C LYS A 38 10.79 -1.35 -4.68
N LEU A 39 10.06 -1.27 -3.57
CA LEU A 39 8.83 -0.48 -3.50
C LEU A 39 9.09 1.02 -3.75
N CYS A 40 10.16 1.58 -3.18
CA CYS A 40 10.57 2.95 -3.45
C CYS A 40 10.94 3.14 -4.93
N ASP A 41 11.70 2.23 -5.54
CA ASP A 41 12.10 2.32 -6.95
C ASP A 41 10.88 2.36 -7.88
N VAL A 42 9.85 1.54 -7.60
CA VAL A 42 8.57 1.58 -8.33
C VAL A 42 7.86 2.91 -8.09
N TRP A 43 7.80 3.38 -6.84
CA TRP A 43 7.08 4.61 -6.53
C TRP A 43 7.76 5.88 -7.06
N ASP A 44 9.09 5.94 -7.06
CA ASP A 44 9.86 7.03 -7.66
C ASP A 44 9.69 7.08 -9.18
N LYS A 45 9.45 5.93 -9.82
CA LYS A 45 9.19 5.84 -11.27
C LYS A 45 7.80 6.37 -11.65
N HIS A 46 6.78 6.13 -10.83
CA HIS A 46 5.38 6.34 -11.21
C HIS A 46 4.62 7.43 -10.44
N GLY A 47 5.13 7.83 -9.28
CA GLY A 47 4.42 8.66 -8.32
C GLY A 47 5.22 9.85 -7.82
N SER A 48 4.73 10.42 -6.73
CA SER A 48 5.29 11.64 -6.13
C SER A 48 6.52 11.41 -5.25
N GLY A 49 6.85 10.15 -4.92
CA GLY A 49 7.82 9.79 -3.88
C GLY A 49 7.29 9.95 -2.44
N LEU A 50 6.10 10.50 -2.23
CA LEU A 50 5.49 10.67 -0.91
C LEU A 50 4.74 9.41 -0.46
N THR A 51 4.84 9.05 0.81
CA THR A 51 4.17 7.88 1.38
C THR A 51 3.56 8.14 2.76
N ASN A 52 2.59 7.30 3.14
CA ASN A 52 2.32 7.02 4.55
C ASN A 52 2.69 5.56 4.85
N MET A 53 3.49 5.37 5.89
CA MET A 53 3.90 4.07 6.42
C MET A 53 3.37 3.98 7.86
N HIS A 54 2.07 3.67 8.07
CA HIS A 54 1.09 3.09 7.15
C HIS A 54 -0.25 3.85 7.19
N GLY A 55 -1.19 3.48 6.32
CA GLY A 55 -2.60 3.86 6.48
C GLY A 55 -3.20 3.22 7.73
N ALA A 56 -4.23 3.85 8.31
CA ALA A 56 -4.80 3.39 9.59
C ALA A 56 -5.36 1.96 9.56
N THR A 57 -5.80 1.47 8.39
CA THR A 57 -6.24 0.08 8.23
C THR A 57 -5.05 -0.89 8.21
N GLY A 58 -3.90 -0.48 7.65
CA GLY A 58 -2.68 -1.27 7.57
C GLY A 58 -1.89 -1.08 6.27
N ASP A 59 -2.57 -0.64 5.20
CA ASP A 59 -1.98 -0.51 3.86
C ASP A 59 -0.74 0.38 3.82
N ILE A 60 0.20 0.05 2.94
CA ILE A 60 1.21 1.03 2.50
C ILE A 60 0.48 2.04 1.62
N ILE A 61 0.69 3.33 1.89
CA ILE A 61 0.06 4.40 1.12
C ILE A 61 1.10 5.05 0.21
N LEU A 62 0.92 4.90 -1.10
CA LEU A 62 1.68 5.63 -2.11
C LEU A 62 0.85 6.86 -2.52
N LEU A 63 1.33 8.04 -2.15
CA LEU A 63 0.51 9.25 -2.08
C LEU A 63 0.75 10.19 -3.27
N GLY A 64 -0.05 10.07 -4.31
CA GLY A 64 -0.05 11.02 -5.42
C GLY A 64 0.59 10.47 -6.68
N ALA A 65 -0.25 10.13 -7.64
CA ALA A 65 0.12 9.80 -9.01
C ALA A 65 -1.00 10.27 -9.98
N PRO A 66 -0.67 10.53 -11.25
CA PRO A 66 -1.66 10.79 -12.28
C PRO A 66 -2.39 9.51 -12.71
N THR A 67 -3.56 9.65 -13.34
CA THR A 67 -4.37 8.55 -13.89
C THR A 67 -3.57 7.68 -14.85
N SER A 68 -2.71 8.28 -15.69
CA SER A 68 -1.88 7.58 -16.67
C SER A 68 -0.88 6.61 -16.03
N ALA A 69 -0.51 6.82 -14.77
CA ALA A 69 0.42 5.96 -14.03
C ALA A 69 -0.29 4.80 -13.30
N LEU A 70 -1.62 4.75 -13.27
CA LEU A 70 -2.36 3.77 -12.46
C LEU A 70 -2.05 2.32 -12.84
N GLN A 71 -2.24 1.97 -14.11
CA GLN A 71 -1.97 0.61 -14.58
C GLN A 71 -0.46 0.28 -14.59
N PRO A 72 0.43 1.13 -15.14
CA PRO A 72 1.87 0.83 -15.14
C PRO A 72 2.46 0.66 -13.74
N CYS A 73 2.02 1.45 -12.75
CA CYS A 73 2.45 1.31 -11.36
C CYS A 73 1.96 -0.02 -10.77
N PHE A 74 0.71 -0.41 -11.02
CA PHE A 74 0.19 -1.69 -10.58
C PHE A 74 0.97 -2.87 -11.16
N ASP A 75 1.27 -2.85 -12.46
CA ASP A 75 2.02 -3.90 -13.12
C ASP A 75 3.43 -4.06 -12.48
N ASP A 76 4.15 -2.95 -12.29
CA ASP A 76 5.46 -2.96 -11.65
C ASP A 76 5.41 -3.37 -10.16
N LEU A 77 4.35 -3.00 -9.43
CA LEU A 77 4.13 -3.47 -8.04
C LEU A 77 3.94 -5.00 -8.00
N ALA A 78 3.15 -5.54 -8.93
CA ALA A 78 2.92 -6.98 -9.04
C ALA A 78 4.21 -7.74 -9.37
N GLU A 79 5.07 -7.19 -10.24
CA GLU A 79 6.39 -7.78 -10.56
C GLU A 79 7.30 -7.92 -9.34
N ILE A 80 7.20 -6.99 -8.36
CA ILE A 80 7.98 -7.05 -7.11
C ILE A 80 7.23 -7.76 -5.97
N GLY A 81 6.09 -8.36 -6.24
CA GLY A 81 5.33 -9.21 -5.31
C GLY A 81 4.39 -8.46 -4.37
N PHE A 82 4.02 -7.22 -4.69
CA PHE A 82 2.97 -6.48 -3.97
C PHE A 82 1.67 -6.45 -4.76
N ASP A 83 0.54 -6.53 -4.07
CA ASP A 83 -0.79 -6.34 -4.64
C ASP A 83 -1.47 -5.10 -4.00
N LEU A 84 -2.57 -4.65 -4.58
CA LEU A 84 -3.35 -3.55 -4.04
C LEU A 84 -4.16 -3.97 -2.81
N GLY A 85 -4.33 -3.00 -1.91
CA GLY A 85 -5.26 -3.10 -0.79
C GLY A 85 -6.68 -2.67 -1.15
N GLY A 86 -7.60 -2.88 -0.20
CA GLY A 86 -9.04 -2.64 -0.38
C GLY A 86 -9.49 -1.18 -0.24
N SER A 87 -10.53 -0.80 -0.99
CA SER A 87 -11.23 0.48 -0.88
C SER A 87 -12.63 0.43 -1.50
N GLY A 88 -13.59 1.14 -0.87
CA GLY A 88 -14.98 1.18 -1.34
C GLY A 88 -15.88 0.25 -0.52
N SER A 89 -16.93 -0.29 -1.14
CA SER A 89 -17.84 -1.24 -0.48
C SER A 89 -17.36 -2.68 -0.69
N ASP A 90 -16.20 -3.00 -0.10
CA ASP A 90 -15.45 -4.25 -0.25
C ASP A 90 -14.92 -4.76 1.10
N MET A 91 -14.31 -5.96 1.08
CA MET A 91 -13.48 -6.43 2.19
C MET A 91 -12.18 -5.61 2.17
N ARG A 92 -11.95 -4.83 3.23
CA ARG A 92 -10.75 -4.00 3.35
C ARG A 92 -9.58 -4.83 3.81
N THR A 93 -8.37 -4.39 3.45
CA THR A 93 -7.12 -5.00 3.90
C THR A 93 -7.16 -5.30 5.39
N PRO A 94 -7.16 -6.57 5.81
CA PRO A 94 -7.14 -6.89 7.22
C PRO A 94 -5.75 -6.57 7.81
N SER A 95 -5.67 -6.42 9.12
CA SER A 95 -4.40 -6.24 9.82
C SER A 95 -4.41 -6.96 11.16
N CYS A 96 -3.23 -7.21 11.72
CA CYS A 96 -3.09 -7.96 12.96
C CYS A 96 -1.94 -7.41 13.81
N CYS A 97 -1.92 -7.75 15.10
CA CYS A 97 -0.77 -7.44 15.95
C CYS A 97 0.44 -8.33 15.58
N VAL A 98 1.59 -8.05 16.19
CA VAL A 98 2.85 -8.78 15.92
C VAL A 98 2.77 -10.29 16.20
N GLY A 99 1.79 -10.74 17.00
CA GLY A 99 1.52 -12.15 17.23
C GLY A 99 2.73 -12.91 17.75
N PRO A 100 2.89 -14.20 17.37
CA PRO A 100 4.01 -15.01 17.81
C PRO A 100 5.36 -14.55 17.23
N GLY A 101 5.36 -13.60 16.28
CA GLY A 101 6.60 -13.03 15.73
C GLY A 101 7.47 -12.32 16.77
N ARG A 102 6.86 -11.77 17.84
CA ARG A 102 7.61 -11.17 18.96
C ARG A 102 6.84 -11.01 20.28
N CYS A 103 5.69 -11.65 20.45
CA CYS A 103 4.90 -11.55 21.68
C CYS A 103 4.68 -12.93 22.29
N GLU A 104 5.17 -13.13 23.52
CA GLU A 104 4.98 -14.35 24.32
C GLU A 104 3.55 -14.55 24.83
N TYR A 105 2.70 -13.54 24.69
CA TYR A 105 1.27 -13.58 25.05
C TYR A 105 0.37 -13.90 23.85
N ALA A 106 0.94 -14.20 22.68
CA ALA A 106 0.15 -14.59 21.52
C ALA A 106 -0.52 -15.95 21.76
N CYS A 107 -1.85 -15.97 21.81
CA CYS A 107 -2.63 -17.20 21.98
C CYS A 107 -2.97 -17.91 20.66
N ILE A 108 -2.79 -17.22 19.52
CA ILE A 108 -3.00 -17.73 18.16
C ILE A 108 -1.91 -17.17 17.24
N ASP A 109 -1.66 -17.83 16.12
CA ASP A 109 -0.79 -17.28 15.07
C ASP A 109 -1.54 -16.21 14.27
N THR A 110 -1.48 -14.97 14.74
CA THR A 110 -2.15 -13.84 14.08
C THR A 110 -1.53 -13.50 12.73
N LEU A 111 -0.27 -13.86 12.48
CA LEU A 111 0.42 -13.51 11.25
C LEU A 111 -0.01 -14.45 10.11
N ASP A 112 -0.05 -15.75 10.39
CA ASP A 112 -0.49 -16.79 9.47
C ASP A 112 -2.00 -16.70 9.20
N LEU A 113 -2.81 -16.47 10.25
CA LEU A 113 -4.25 -16.27 10.09
C LEU A 113 -4.57 -15.09 9.19
N LEU A 114 -3.90 -13.96 9.38
CA LEU A 114 -4.10 -12.77 8.56
C LEU A 114 -3.76 -13.06 7.09
N TYR A 115 -2.60 -13.68 6.84
CA TYR A 115 -2.17 -14.01 5.49
C TYR A 115 -3.17 -14.95 4.81
N SER A 116 -3.60 -16.01 5.50
CA SER A 116 -4.56 -16.99 5.00
C SER A 116 -5.88 -16.34 4.59
N ILE A 117 -6.47 -15.51 5.47
CA ILE A 117 -7.74 -14.79 5.17
C ILE A 117 -7.58 -13.83 3.99
N THR A 118 -6.40 -13.25 3.80
CA THR A 118 -6.15 -12.30 2.71
C THR A 118 -6.01 -12.99 1.35
N MET A 119 -5.61 -14.26 1.34
CA MET A 119 -5.35 -15.04 0.12
C MET A 119 -6.51 -15.95 -0.31
N GLU A 120 -7.53 -16.12 0.54
CA GLU A 120 -8.80 -16.80 0.20
C GLU A 120 -9.66 -15.98 -0.77
#